data_AF-F6UUL4-F1
#
_entry.id   AF-F6UUL4-F1
#
_cell.length_a   1.000
_cell.length_b   1.000
_cell.length_c   1.000
_cell.angle_alpha   90.00
_cell.angle_beta   90.00
_cell.angle_gamma   90.00
#
_symmetry.space_group_name_H-M   'P 1'
#
loop_
_entity.id
_entity.type
_entity.pdbx_description
1 polymer ?
#
loop_
_entity_poly.entity_id
_entity_poly.type
_entity_poly.pdbx_seq_one_letter_code
_entity_poly.pdbx_strand_id
1 'polypeptide(L)'
;MNSEPPPTLFTTKIARIYQTWLDKTVPFVAVRWAVTLVSYLLYFIRIYIIQGWYVVTYALAIYHLNLFIAFLSPKVDPSIYNDDSDDEGPHLPTGSGEEFRPFIRRLPEFKFWYSGSKAILIAFVCTLFSAFNIPVFWPILVMYFIILFGVTMKRQIKHMIKYRYLPFTHGKTKYKGKEDTGKVVGPS
;
A
#
# COMPACT_ATOMS: atom_id res chain seq x y z
N MET A 1 32.49 11.97 -7.15
CA MET A 1 31.24 12.22 -7.91
C MET A 1 31.00 10.97 -8.74
N ASN A 2 30.26 10.01 -8.19
CA ASN A 2 30.09 8.69 -8.79
C ASN A 2 28.99 8.78 -9.85
N SER A 3 29.36 9.03 -11.10
CA SER A 3 28.44 8.93 -12.24
C SER A 3 28.11 7.46 -12.49
N GLU A 4 26.85 7.09 -12.30
CA GLU A 4 26.37 5.77 -12.71
C GLU A 4 26.56 5.60 -14.23
N PRO A 5 26.98 4.41 -14.70
CA PRO A 5 27.18 4.15 -16.11
C PRO A 5 25.85 4.26 -16.88
N PRO A 6 25.85 4.77 -18.13
CA PRO A 6 24.63 4.92 -18.90
C PRO A 6 23.98 3.55 -19.13
N PRO A 7 22.65 3.42 -18.98
CA PRO A 7 21.97 2.16 -19.17
C PRO A 7 22.20 1.66 -20.60
N THR A 8 22.71 0.45 -20.72
CA THR A 8 22.96 -0.19 -22.02
C THR A 8 21.65 -0.30 -22.80
N LEU A 9 21.69 -0.04 -24.11
CA LEU A 9 20.50 -0.01 -24.98
C LEU A 9 19.62 -1.27 -24.88
N PHE A 10 20.22 -2.43 -24.57
CA PHE A 10 19.52 -3.70 -24.33
C PHE A 10 18.64 -3.68 -23.09
N THR A 11 19.13 -3.10 -21.98
CA THR A 11 18.38 -2.97 -20.72
C THR A 11 17.13 -2.12 -20.92
N THR A 12 17.26 -1.02 -21.67
CA THR A 12 16.14 -0.12 -21.99
C THR A 12 15.10 -0.79 -22.89
N LYS A 13 15.53 -1.61 -23.86
CA LYS A 13 14.61 -2.37 -24.74
C LYS A 13 13.83 -3.43 -23.96
N ILE A 14 14.48 -4.24 -23.13
CA ILE A 14 13.83 -5.27 -22.32
C ILE A 14 12.88 -4.63 -21.31
N ALA A 15 13.31 -3.57 -20.63
CA ALA A 15 12.45 -2.83 -19.70
C ALA A 15 11.21 -2.27 -20.39
N ARG A 16 11.34 -1.72 -21.61
CA ARG A 16 10.20 -1.20 -22.38
C ARG A 16 9.23 -2.29 -22.80
N ILE A 17 9.72 -3.43 -23.28
CA ILE A 17 8.87 -4.59 -23.64
C ILE A 17 8.13 -5.08 -22.38
N TYR A 18 8.86 -5.22 -21.28
CA TYR A 18 8.29 -5.66 -20.00
C TYR A 18 7.18 -4.72 -19.50
N GLN A 19 7.39 -3.40 -19.56
CA GLN A 19 6.37 -2.40 -19.24
C GLN A 19 5.16 -2.49 -20.19
N THR A 20 5.40 -2.68 -21.49
CA THR A 20 4.32 -2.81 -22.49
C THR A 20 3.44 -4.03 -22.21
N TRP A 21 4.02 -5.14 -21.77
CA TRP A 21 3.27 -6.33 -21.36
C TRP A 21 2.48 -6.09 -20.07
N LEU A 22 3.08 -5.40 -19.09
CA LEU A 22 2.37 -5.01 -17.87
C LEU A 22 1.17 -4.12 -18.16
N ASP A 23 1.31 -3.14 -19.05
CA ASP A 23 0.25 -2.21 -19.43
C ASP A 23 -0.95 -2.93 -20.05
N LYS A 24 -0.72 -4.01 -20.81
CA LYS A 24 -1.80 -4.86 -21.35
C LYS A 24 -2.61 -5.60 -20.29
N THR A 25 -2.04 -5.84 -19.10
CA THR A 25 -2.72 -6.54 -17.99
C THR A 25 -3.55 -5.62 -17.10
N VAL A 26 -3.35 -4.29 -17.22
CA VAL A 26 -4.05 -3.27 -16.43
C VAL A 26 -5.59 -3.43 -16.42
N PRO A 27 -6.28 -3.60 -17.58
CA PRO A 27 -7.74 -3.64 -17.59
C PRO A 27 -8.33 -4.91 -16.96
N PHE A 28 -7.58 -6.01 -16.88
CA PHE A 28 -8.08 -7.30 -16.43
C PHE A 28 -7.95 -7.49 -14.91
N VAL A 29 -8.55 -6.58 -14.13
CA VAL A 29 -8.42 -6.56 -12.67
C VAL A 29 -8.90 -7.89 -12.04
N ALA A 30 -10.07 -8.39 -12.44
CA ALA A 30 -10.63 -9.63 -11.88
C ALA A 30 -9.74 -10.85 -12.14
N VAL A 31 -9.25 -11.00 -13.38
CA VAL A 31 -8.37 -12.11 -13.77
C VAL A 31 -7.05 -12.05 -13.02
N ARG A 32 -6.46 -10.85 -12.90
CA ARG A 32 -5.22 -10.61 -12.14
C ARG A 32 -5.36 -11.09 -10.70
N TRP A 33 -6.41 -10.66 -10.00
CA TRP A 33 -6.66 -11.06 -8.61
C TRP A 33 -7.02 -12.54 -8.48
N ALA A 34 -7.76 -13.11 -9.42
CA ALA A 34 -8.09 -14.55 -9.43
C ALA A 34 -6.83 -15.41 -9.55
N VAL A 35 -5.93 -15.09 -10.49
CA VAL A 35 -4.66 -15.81 -10.69
C VAL A 35 -3.78 -15.71 -9.43
N THR A 36 -3.70 -14.53 -8.82
CA THR A 36 -2.96 -14.35 -7.57
C THR A 36 -3.57 -15.18 -6.46
N LEU A 37 -4.90 -15.16 -6.28
CA LEU A 37 -5.59 -15.94 -5.24
C LEU A 37 -5.32 -17.45 -5.41
N VAL A 38 -5.46 -17.97 -6.63
CA VAL A 38 -5.15 -19.37 -6.94
C VAL A 38 -3.69 -19.70 -6.61
N SER A 39 -2.76 -18.80 -6.93
CA SER A 39 -1.33 -18.99 -6.61
C SER A 39 -1.08 -19.06 -5.10
N TYR A 40 -1.76 -18.24 -4.29
CA TYR A 40 -1.71 -18.34 -2.82
C TYR A 40 -2.27 -19.66 -2.33
N LEU A 41 -3.43 -20.08 -2.84
CA LEU A 41 -4.07 -21.33 -2.42
C LEU A 41 -3.15 -22.52 -2.69
N LEU A 42 -2.57 -22.61 -3.89
CA LEU A 42 -1.61 -23.65 -4.23
C LEU A 42 -0.38 -23.64 -3.32
N TYR A 43 0.16 -22.45 -3.02
CA TYR A 43 1.27 -22.31 -2.09
C TYR A 43 0.90 -22.79 -0.67
N PHE A 44 -0.22 -22.35 -0.12
CA PHE A 44 -0.66 -22.74 1.23
C PHE A 44 -0.96 -24.23 1.33
N ILE A 45 -1.64 -24.80 0.33
CA ILE A 45 -1.88 -26.25 0.23
C ILE A 45 -0.55 -27.00 0.26
N ARG A 46 0.44 -26.55 -0.52
CA ARG A 46 1.77 -27.16 -0.54
C ARG A 46 2.45 -27.12 0.84
N ILE A 47 2.49 -25.95 1.48
CA ILE A 47 3.08 -25.80 2.82
C ILE A 47 2.35 -26.66 3.85
N TYR A 48 1.03 -26.74 3.78
CA TYR A 48 0.20 -27.54 4.69
C TYR A 48 0.43 -29.05 4.51
N ILE A 49 0.59 -29.55 3.28
CA ILE A 49 0.84 -30.98 3.06
C ILE A 49 2.26 -31.37 3.47
N ILE A 50 3.26 -30.57 3.09
CA ILE A 50 4.68 -30.94 3.29
C ILE A 50 5.19 -30.51 4.69
N GLN A 51 4.44 -29.67 5.40
CA GLN A 51 4.74 -29.25 6.78
C GLN A 51 6.17 -28.70 6.94
N GLY A 52 6.60 -27.81 6.02
CA GLY A 52 7.96 -27.26 5.99
C GLY A 52 8.06 -25.85 5.40
N TRP A 53 9.28 -25.34 5.23
CA TRP A 53 9.57 -23.99 4.71
C TRP A 53 8.89 -22.84 5.48
N TYR A 54 8.70 -23.01 6.79
CA TYR A 54 8.06 -22.01 7.65
C TYR A 54 8.80 -20.67 7.66
N VAL A 55 10.13 -20.68 7.53
CA VAL A 55 10.93 -19.45 7.42
C VAL A 55 10.60 -18.67 6.15
N VAL A 56 10.41 -19.36 5.02
CA VAL A 56 10.02 -18.74 3.75
C VAL A 56 8.62 -18.14 3.86
N THR A 57 7.68 -18.89 4.44
CA THR A 57 6.31 -18.42 4.69
C THR A 57 6.30 -17.20 5.62
N TYR A 58 7.14 -17.20 6.65
CA TYR A 58 7.28 -16.10 7.59
C TYR A 58 7.86 -14.83 6.93
N ALA A 59 8.92 -14.99 6.13
CA ALA A 59 9.47 -13.88 5.34
C ALA A 59 8.45 -13.31 4.36
N LEU A 60 7.68 -14.17 3.69
CA LEU A 60 6.57 -13.78 2.83
C LEU A 60 5.50 -12.99 3.62
N ALA A 61 5.14 -13.44 4.82
CA ALA A 61 4.14 -12.78 5.67
C ALA A 61 4.60 -11.37 6.12
N ILE A 62 5.85 -11.23 6.57
CA ILE A 62 6.43 -9.91 6.92
C ILE A 62 6.45 -9.00 5.70
N TYR A 63 6.83 -9.52 4.54
CA TYR A 63 6.84 -8.74 3.30
C TYR A 63 5.43 -8.22 2.95
N HIS A 64 4.40 -9.05 3.11
CA HIS A 64 3.01 -8.63 2.92
C HIS A 64 2.57 -7.57 3.92
N LEU A 65 2.95 -7.72 5.19
CA LEU A 65 2.73 -6.69 6.20
C LEU A 65 3.38 -5.36 5.76
N ASN A 66 4.63 -5.38 5.31
CA ASN A 66 5.31 -4.18 4.81
C ASN A 66 4.58 -3.56 3.60
N LEU A 67 4.12 -4.40 2.67
CA LEU A 67 3.36 -3.94 1.50
C LEU A 67 2.02 -3.30 1.91
N PHE A 68 1.37 -3.87 2.92
CA PHE A 68 0.12 -3.34 3.47
C PHE A 68 0.33 -2.01 4.19
N ILE A 69 1.42 -1.86 4.96
CA ILE A 69 1.82 -0.57 5.54
C ILE A 69 2.06 0.45 4.44
N ALA A 70 2.83 0.11 3.41
CA ALA A 70 3.11 1.01 2.29
C ALA A 70 1.83 1.38 1.51
N PHE A 71 0.83 0.51 1.47
CA PHE A 71 -0.48 0.80 0.90
C PHE A 71 -1.30 1.78 1.76
N LEU A 72 -1.22 1.65 3.09
CA LEU A 72 -1.91 2.51 4.06
C LEU A 72 -1.18 3.82 4.36
N SER A 73 0.12 3.90 4.13
CA SER A 73 0.88 5.14 4.31
C SER A 73 0.60 6.13 3.16
N PRO A 74 0.45 7.43 3.47
CA PRO A 74 0.29 8.47 2.45
C PRO A 74 1.58 8.62 1.62
N LYS A 75 1.45 9.09 0.38
CA LYS A 75 2.61 9.31 -0.52
C LYS A 75 3.55 10.41 -0.04
N VAL A 76 3.02 11.39 0.68
CA VAL A 76 3.74 12.50 1.30
C VAL A 76 3.43 12.44 2.79
N ASP A 77 4.46 12.39 3.64
CA ASP A 77 4.28 12.31 5.09
C ASP A 77 3.70 13.64 5.62
N PRO A 78 2.50 13.66 6.21
CA PRO A 78 1.90 14.88 6.77
C PRO A 78 2.68 15.43 7.97
N SER A 79 3.54 14.64 8.59
CA SER A 79 4.38 15.10 9.71
C SER A 79 5.31 16.25 9.31
N ILE A 80 5.78 16.27 8.06
CA ILE A 80 6.68 17.30 7.53
C ILE A 80 6.02 18.69 7.51
N TYR A 81 4.69 18.77 7.44
CA TYR A 81 3.96 20.06 7.44
C TYR A 81 3.45 20.47 8.83
N ASN A 82 3.47 19.56 9.81
CA ASN A 82 2.99 19.83 11.17
C ASN A 82 4.14 19.99 12.18
N ASP A 83 5.38 19.64 11.82
CA ASP A 83 6.56 19.96 12.66
C ASP A 83 6.85 21.48 12.67
N ASP A 84 6.39 22.20 11.63
CA ASP A 84 6.38 23.68 11.60
C ASP A 84 5.24 24.30 12.44
N SER A 85 4.43 23.49 13.15
CA SER A 85 3.34 23.97 14.03
C SER A 85 3.65 23.88 15.53
N ASP A 86 4.89 23.54 15.88
CA ASP A 86 5.36 23.48 17.27
C ASP A 86 6.16 24.74 17.70
N ASP A 87 6.27 25.79 16.87
CA ASP A 87 6.90 27.07 17.26
C ASP A 87 5.85 28.15 17.62
N GLU A 88 5.65 28.27 18.94
CA GLU A 88 5.18 29.42 19.74
C GLU A 88 4.33 30.52 19.05
N GLY A 89 2.99 30.43 19.18
CA GLY A 89 2.09 31.54 18.90
C GLY A 89 0.67 31.32 19.47
N PRO A 90 0.03 32.29 20.15
CA PRO A 90 -1.34 32.15 20.63
C PRO A 90 -2.31 32.16 19.46
N HIS A 91 -2.85 30.99 19.09
CA HIS A 91 -3.80 30.88 17.98
C HIS A 91 -5.24 31.14 18.43
N LEU A 92 -5.86 32.13 17.79
CA LEU A 92 -7.31 32.38 17.81
C LEU A 92 -8.06 31.21 17.15
N PRO A 93 -9.24 30.81 17.65
CA PRO A 93 -9.96 29.65 17.13
C PRO A 93 -10.68 30.02 15.83
N THR A 94 -10.02 29.89 14.68
CA THR A 94 -10.67 29.95 13.37
C THR A 94 -11.16 28.57 12.97
N GLY A 95 -12.32 28.19 13.50
CA GLY A 95 -13.09 27.07 12.97
C GLY A 95 -13.73 27.45 11.65
N SER A 96 -13.11 27.09 10.51
CA SER A 96 -13.76 26.83 9.21
C SER A 96 -12.71 26.79 8.09
N GLY A 97 -12.03 25.65 7.94
CA GLY A 97 -11.09 25.48 6.83
C GLY A 97 -10.14 24.31 6.99
N GLU A 98 -10.55 23.22 7.65
CA GLU A 98 -9.77 21.98 7.65
C GLU A 98 -9.70 21.45 6.21
N GLU A 99 -8.65 21.83 5.51
CA GLU A 99 -8.37 21.47 4.13
C GLU A 99 -8.32 19.94 4.01
N PHE A 100 -9.40 19.36 3.47
CA PHE A 100 -9.49 17.93 3.21
C PHE A 100 -8.51 17.56 2.10
N ARG A 101 -7.34 17.03 2.47
CA ARG A 101 -6.33 16.58 1.50
C ARG A 101 -6.70 15.17 1.03
N PRO A 102 -7.05 14.98 -0.27
CA PRO A 102 -7.44 13.68 -0.78
C PRO A 102 -6.32 12.66 -0.56
N PHE A 103 -6.65 11.52 0.06
CA PHE A 103 -5.68 10.47 0.33
C PHE A 103 -5.19 9.84 -0.98
N ILE A 104 -4.01 10.26 -1.44
CA ILE A 104 -3.30 9.59 -2.52
C ILE A 104 -2.47 8.48 -1.88
N ARG A 105 -2.97 7.24 -2.01
CA ARG A 105 -2.26 6.01 -1.61
C ARG A 105 -0.83 6.03 -2.16
N ARG A 106 0.18 5.79 -1.30
CA ARG A 106 1.60 5.74 -1.70
C ARG A 106 1.87 4.62 -2.71
N LEU A 107 1.13 3.52 -2.61
CA LEU A 107 1.20 2.40 -3.55
C LEU A 107 -0.11 2.26 -4.35
N PRO A 108 -0.11 2.51 -5.67
CA PRO A 108 -1.23 2.19 -6.55
C PRO A 108 -1.59 0.70 -6.45
N GLU A 109 -2.87 0.36 -6.53
CA GLU A 109 -3.37 -1.03 -6.45
C GLU A 109 -2.62 -1.97 -7.41
N PHE A 110 -2.32 -1.50 -8.63
CA PHE A 110 -1.56 -2.28 -9.60
C PHE A 110 -0.17 -2.66 -9.11
N LYS A 111 0.55 -1.73 -8.46
CA LYS A 111 1.87 -2.00 -7.88
C LYS A 111 1.77 -2.92 -6.67
N PHE A 112 0.73 -2.77 -5.85
CA PHE A 112 0.45 -3.68 -4.74
C PHE A 112 0.25 -5.11 -5.24
N TRP A 113 -0.67 -5.29 -6.19
CA TRP A 113 -0.97 -6.59 -6.79
C TRP A 113 0.27 -7.22 -7.44
N TYR A 114 1.02 -6.45 -8.24
CA TYR A 114 2.20 -6.94 -8.93
C TYR A 114 3.29 -7.37 -7.94
N SER A 115 3.54 -6.56 -6.90
CA SER A 115 4.55 -6.85 -5.87
C SER A 115 4.18 -8.09 -5.04
N GLY A 116 2.91 -8.22 -4.64
CA GLY A 116 2.41 -9.40 -3.92
C GLY A 116 2.49 -10.67 -4.78
N SER A 117 2.04 -10.59 -6.04
CA SER A 117 2.09 -11.69 -7.00
C SER A 117 3.52 -12.15 -7.29
N LYS A 118 4.46 -11.20 -7.41
CA LYS A 118 5.89 -11.51 -7.56
C LYS A 118 6.44 -12.20 -6.31
N ALA A 119 6.08 -11.73 -5.12
CA ALA A 119 6.57 -12.29 -3.87
C ALA A 119 6.09 -13.73 -3.65
N ILE A 120 4.82 -14.05 -3.94
CA ILE A 120 4.30 -15.42 -3.83
C ILE A 120 4.99 -16.36 -4.83
N LEU A 121 5.24 -15.91 -6.06
CA LEU A 121 5.97 -16.70 -7.07
C LEU A 121 7.41 -16.99 -6.62
N ILE A 122 8.12 -15.99 -6.10
CA ILE A 122 9.47 -16.16 -5.57
C ILE A 122 9.44 -17.12 -4.38
N ALA A 123 8.52 -16.94 -3.43
CA ALA A 123 8.37 -17.83 -2.29
C ALA A 123 8.10 -19.27 -2.74
N PHE A 124 7.21 -19.47 -3.71
CA PHE A 124 6.91 -20.78 -4.28
C PHE A 124 8.16 -21.43 -4.87
N VAL A 125 8.96 -20.70 -5.66
CA VAL A 125 10.23 -21.19 -6.19
C VAL A 125 11.22 -21.50 -5.07
N CYS A 126 11.35 -20.65 -4.04
CA CYS A 126 12.19 -20.92 -2.86
C CYS A 126 11.79 -22.22 -2.17
N THR A 127 10.50 -22.59 -2.18
CA THR A 127 10.08 -23.86 -1.58
C THR A 127 10.55 -25.10 -2.35
N LEU A 128 10.93 -24.96 -3.63
CA LEU A 128 11.48 -26.07 -4.43
C LEU A 128 12.88 -26.47 -3.98
N PHE A 129 13.60 -25.59 -3.27
CA PHE A 129 14.94 -25.85 -2.79
C PHE A 129 14.92 -26.26 -1.30
N SER A 130 15.58 -27.36 -0.98
CA SER A 130 15.71 -27.86 0.40
C SER A 130 16.55 -26.94 1.30
N ALA A 131 17.45 -26.13 0.71
CA ALA A 131 18.31 -25.21 1.45
C ALA A 131 17.55 -24.20 2.32
N PHE A 132 16.33 -23.82 1.93
CA PHE A 132 15.48 -22.90 2.69
C PHE A 132 14.55 -23.61 3.70
N ASN A 133 14.63 -24.94 3.80
CA ASN A 133 13.83 -25.73 4.73
C ASN A 133 14.57 -25.96 6.05
N ILE A 134 14.53 -24.97 6.93
CA ILE A 134 15.18 -25.04 8.24
C ILE A 134 14.14 -25.49 9.28
N PRO A 135 14.42 -26.54 10.07
CA PRO A 135 13.52 -26.98 11.14
C PRO A 135 13.48 -25.90 12.23
N VAL A 136 12.32 -25.25 12.35
CA VAL A 136 12.06 -24.20 13.34
C VAL A 136 10.71 -24.46 14.00
N PHE A 137 10.56 -24.05 15.24
CA PHE A 137 9.30 -24.18 15.96
C PHE A 137 8.27 -23.18 15.42
N TRP A 138 7.57 -23.55 14.34
CA TRP A 138 6.66 -22.65 13.61
C TRP A 138 5.60 -21.93 14.46
N PRO A 139 5.07 -22.46 15.59
CA PRO A 139 4.11 -21.72 16.41
C PRO A 139 4.69 -20.43 16.99
N ILE A 140 6.00 -20.39 17.28
CA ILE A 140 6.64 -19.17 17.78
C ILE A 140 6.68 -18.09 16.70
N LEU A 141 6.90 -18.47 15.45
CA LEU A 141 6.90 -17.53 14.32
C LEU A 141 5.51 -16.92 14.11
N VAL A 142 4.46 -17.73 14.24
CA VAL A 142 3.08 -17.26 14.18
C VAL A 142 2.77 -16.28 15.32
N MET A 143 3.17 -16.60 16.56
CA MET A 143 3.02 -15.70 17.69
C MET A 143 3.76 -14.37 17.48
N TYR A 144 5.02 -14.40 17.06
CA TYR A 144 5.78 -13.19 16.72
C TYR A 144 5.09 -12.38 15.63
N PHE A 145 4.60 -13.05 14.58
CA PHE A 145 3.90 -12.37 13.50
C PHE A 145 2.62 -11.69 13.98
N ILE A 146 1.81 -12.35 14.81
CA ILE A 146 0.57 -11.76 15.34
C ILE A 146 0.86 -10.53 16.20
N ILE A 147 1.85 -10.62 17.10
CA ILE A 147 2.25 -9.49 17.95
C ILE A 147 2.79 -8.35 17.09
N LEU A 148 3.69 -8.64 16.16
CA LEU A 148 4.26 -7.65 15.25
C LEU A 148 3.16 -6.99 14.41
N PHE A 149 2.31 -7.79 13.77
CA PHE A 149 1.18 -7.32 12.98
C PHE A 149 0.29 -6.39 13.81
N GLY A 150 -0.11 -6.81 15.02
CA GLY A 150 -0.97 -6.03 15.90
C GLY A 150 -0.33 -4.70 16.32
N VAL A 151 0.92 -4.73 16.78
CA VAL A 151 1.67 -3.51 17.17
C VAL A 151 1.85 -2.57 15.98
N THR A 152 2.27 -3.10 14.83
CA THR A 152 2.49 -2.33 13.62
C THR A 152 1.20 -1.72 13.10
N MET A 153 0.12 -2.49 12.99
CA MET A 153 -1.18 -2.00 12.55
C MET A 153 -1.77 -0.97 13.50
N LYS A 154 -1.68 -1.20 14.82
CA LYS A 154 -2.12 -0.23 15.83
C LYS A 154 -1.36 1.09 15.70
N ARG A 155 -0.03 1.03 15.53
CA ARG A 155 0.81 2.22 15.34
C ARG A 155 0.44 2.96 14.06
N GLN A 156 0.26 2.22 12.95
CA GLN A 156 -0.16 2.82 11.68
C GLN A 156 -1.51 3.50 11.82
N ILE A 157 -2.56 2.81 12.29
CA ILE A 157 -3.91 3.37 12.48
C ILE A 157 -3.90 4.59 13.41
N LYS A 158 -3.16 4.55 14.52
CA LYS A 158 -3.03 5.71 15.43
C LYS A 158 -2.43 6.92 14.72
N HIS A 159 -1.42 6.71 13.87
CA HIS A 159 -0.85 7.77 13.03
C HIS A 159 -1.89 8.30 12.02
N MET A 160 -2.66 7.41 11.37
CA MET A 160 -3.72 7.80 10.45
C MET A 160 -4.79 8.67 11.11
N ILE A 161 -5.19 8.31 12.34
CA ILE A 161 -6.17 9.05 13.12
C ILE A 161 -5.60 10.39 13.60
N LYS A 162 -4.35 10.42 14.10
CA LYS A 162 -3.69 11.65 14.58
C LYS A 162 -3.60 12.72 13.48
N TYR A 163 -3.26 12.31 12.26
CA TYR A 163 -3.09 13.21 11.10
C TYR A 163 -4.30 13.21 10.15
N ARG A 164 -5.46 12.72 10.60
CA ARG A 164 -6.76 12.72 9.89
C ARG A 164 -6.73 12.35 8.40
N TYR A 165 -5.88 11.41 7.99
CA TYR A 165 -6.03 10.81 6.66
C TYR A 165 -6.80 9.48 6.78
N LEU A 166 -8.11 9.54 6.58
CA LEU A 166 -8.94 8.33 6.52
C LEU A 166 -9.07 7.86 5.05
N PRO A 167 -8.87 6.56 4.76
CA PRO A 167 -9.02 6.02 3.39
C PRO A 167 -10.48 6.02 2.92
N PHE A 168 -11.43 6.14 3.85
CA PHE A 168 -12.85 6.29 3.56
C PHE A 168 -13.25 7.75 3.74
N THR A 169 -13.65 8.37 2.64
CA THR A 169 -14.27 9.70 2.63
C THR A 169 -15.69 9.60 3.21
N HIS A 170 -15.84 9.37 4.51
CA HIS A 170 -17.15 9.44 5.17
C HIS A 170 -17.48 10.91 5.42
N GLY A 171 -18.14 11.53 4.44
CA GLY A 171 -18.69 12.88 4.57
C GLY A 171 -18.24 13.84 3.47
N LYS A 172 -18.67 13.61 2.23
CA LYS A 172 -18.76 14.73 1.28
C LYS A 172 -20.03 15.51 1.63
N THR A 173 -19.89 16.62 2.34
CA THR A 173 -20.91 17.67 2.35
C THR A 173 -21.08 18.16 0.92
N LYS A 174 -22.23 17.84 0.32
CA LYS A 174 -22.64 18.46 -0.95
C LYS A 174 -22.76 19.96 -0.68
N TYR A 175 -21.89 20.76 -1.29
CA TYR A 175 -22.10 22.20 -1.37
C TYR A 175 -23.44 22.43 -2.09
N LYS A 176 -24.44 22.94 -1.36
CA LYS A 176 -25.66 23.48 -1.95
C LYS A 176 -25.21 24.69 -2.77
N GLY A 177 -25.34 24.61 -4.10
CA GLY A 177 -25.12 25.77 -4.97
C GLY A 177 -25.97 26.93 -4.48
N LYS A 178 -25.34 28.08 -4.26
CA LYS A 178 -26.05 29.34 -4.04
C LYS A 178 -26.85 29.60 -5.33
N GLU A 179 -28.16 29.52 -5.26
CA GLU A 179 -29.03 29.96 -6.35
C GLU A 179 -28.86 31.48 -6.49
N ASP A 180 -28.22 31.91 -7.58
CA ASP A 180 -28.23 33.31 -8.02
C ASP A 180 -29.68 33.71 -8.35
N THR A 181 -30.38 34.25 -7.35
CA THR A 181 -31.65 34.93 -7.53
C THR A 181 -31.37 36.37 -7.95
N GLY A 182 -30.90 36.51 -9.19
CA GLY A 182 -30.80 37.81 -9.87
C GLY A 182 -32.17 38.32 -10.26
N LYS A 183 -32.91 38.88 -9.28
CA LYS A 183 -34.18 39.58 -9.54
C LYS A 183 -33.85 41.00 -10.00
N VAL A 184 -33.69 41.20 -11.31
CA VAL A 184 -33.65 42.53 -11.92
C VAL A 184 -35.07 43.09 -11.97
N VAL A 185 -35.35 44.05 -11.09
CA VAL A 185 -36.54 44.91 -11.18
C VAL A 185 -36.17 46.07 -12.10
N GLY A 186 -36.78 46.13 -13.30
CA GLY A 186 -36.67 47.29 -14.18
C GLY A 186 -37.60 48.42 -13.72
N PRO A 187 -37.24 49.70 -13.92
CA PRO A 187 -38.11 50.82 -13.61
C PRO A 187 -39.18 51.02 -14.69
N SER A 188 -40.31 51.56 -14.25
CA SER A 188 -41.58 51.82 -14.95
C SER A 188 -41.51 52.63 -16.25
#